data_AF-M5JLF1-F1
#
_entry.id   AF-M5JLF1-F1
#
_cell.length_a   1.000
_cell.length_b   1.000
_cell.length_c   1.000
_cell.angle_alpha   90.00
_cell.angle_beta   90.00
_cell.angle_gamma   90.00
#
_symmetry.space_group_name_H-M   'P 1'
#
loop_
_entity.id
_entity.type
_entity.pdbx_description
1 polymer ?
#
loop_
_entity_poly.entity_id
_entity_poly.type
_entity_poly.pdbx_seq_one_letter_code
_entity_poly.pdbx_strand_id
1 'polypeptide(L)'
;MNEEDDKIKKLPIRFKTQPGEEAPMLKVVHYDGKCNHRQFYKDGKMVHVTYQIREGETEVECSHCGTRLDPMFVLKILAVEENRWMETRKNYQAEMKRLNERSRTKCKHCGQMTPISRK
;
A
#
# COMPACT_ATOMS: atom_id res chain seq x y z
N MET A 1 -9.51 45.67 35.21
CA MET A 1 -8.65 44.61 34.63
C MET A 1 -8.91 43.38 35.45
N ASN A 2 -9.35 42.29 34.82
CA ASN A 2 -10.02 41.15 35.47
C ASN A 2 -9.08 40.37 36.42
N GLU A 3 -9.57 40.04 37.61
CA GLU A 3 -8.85 39.39 38.72
C GLU A 3 -8.73 37.84 38.60
N GLU A 4 -9.07 37.25 37.45
CA GLU A 4 -9.14 35.79 37.29
C GLU A 4 -7.86 35.13 36.72
N ASP A 5 -6.89 35.92 36.25
CA ASP A 5 -5.68 35.39 35.60
C ASP A 5 -4.60 34.87 36.58
N ASP A 6 -4.77 35.10 37.88
CA ASP A 6 -3.73 34.89 38.91
C ASP A 6 -3.65 33.45 39.45
N LYS A 7 -4.45 32.53 38.88
CA LYS A 7 -4.44 31.08 39.24
C LYS A 7 -3.86 30.18 38.15
N ILE A 8 -3.13 30.74 37.17
CA ILE A 8 -2.53 29.96 36.08
C ILE A 8 -1.07 29.66 36.41
N LYS A 9 -0.81 28.48 37.00
CA LYS A 9 0.56 27.93 37.11
C LYS A 9 1.06 27.56 35.72
N LYS A 10 1.93 28.39 35.15
CA LYS A 10 2.62 28.09 33.89
C LYS A 10 3.47 26.83 34.07
N LEU A 11 3.16 25.80 33.29
CA LEU A 11 3.96 24.58 33.26
C LEU A 11 5.38 24.92 32.76
N PRO A 12 6.43 24.31 33.32
CA PRO A 12 7.80 24.50 32.84
C PRO A 12 8.01 23.72 31.53
N ILE A 13 7.41 24.20 30.45
CA ILE A 13 7.52 23.58 29.13
C ILE A 13 8.84 24.08 28.50
N ARG A 14 9.83 23.19 28.40
CA ARG A 14 11.01 23.43 27.57
C ARG A 14 10.69 23.02 26.14
N PHE A 15 10.51 24.00 25.26
CA PHE A 15 10.40 23.72 23.83
C PHE A 15 11.71 23.14 23.33
N LYS A 16 11.66 21.95 22.72
CA LYS A 16 12.83 21.38 22.05
C LYS A 16 13.20 22.28 20.89
N THR A 17 14.48 22.62 20.75
CA THR A 17 14.99 23.36 19.59
C THR A 17 14.60 22.60 18.34
N GLN A 18 14.04 23.29 17.34
CA GLN A 18 13.83 22.67 16.05
C GLN A 18 15.20 22.21 15.53
N PRO A 19 15.33 20.96 15.06
CA PRO A 19 16.60 20.48 14.53
C PRO A 19 17.05 21.41 13.41
N GLY A 20 18.28 21.90 13.51
CA GLY A 20 18.87 22.78 12.50
C GLY A 20 19.05 22.06 11.16
N GLU A 21 19.36 22.83 10.11
CA GLU A 21 19.53 22.34 8.73
C GLU A 21 20.63 21.28 8.57
N GLU A 22 21.50 21.08 9.57
CA GLU A 22 22.69 20.24 9.49
C GLU A 22 22.41 18.72 9.54
N ALA A 23 21.24 18.27 10.04
CA ALA A 23 20.85 16.87 9.98
C ALA A 23 19.33 16.67 9.94
N PRO A 24 18.78 15.95 8.93
CA PRO A 24 17.36 15.64 8.90
C PRO A 24 16.98 14.75 10.11
N MET A 25 15.80 14.98 10.70
CA MET A 25 15.26 14.18 11.82
C MET A 25 15.23 12.67 11.52
N LEU A 26 15.15 12.31 10.25
CA LEU A 26 15.16 10.94 9.77
C LEU A 26 16.26 10.80 8.73
N LYS A 27 17.19 9.88 8.96
CA LYS A 27 18.14 9.43 7.94
C LYS A 27 17.46 8.36 7.10
N VAL A 28 17.29 8.62 5.81
CA VAL A 28 16.83 7.59 4.87
C VAL A 28 17.94 6.55 4.76
N VAL A 29 17.69 5.36 5.30
CA VAL A 29 18.57 4.20 5.08
C VAL A 29 18.13 3.57 3.77
N HIS A 30 19.00 3.63 2.76
CA HIS A 30 18.74 2.97 1.48
C HIS A 30 18.84 1.46 1.63
N TYR A 31 18.00 0.77 0.87
CA TYR A 31 17.97 -0.68 0.76
C TYR A 31 19.36 -1.24 0.40
N ASP A 32 19.81 -2.25 1.14
CA ASP A 32 21.18 -2.80 1.08
C ASP A 32 21.43 -3.77 -0.08
N GLY A 33 20.48 -3.88 -1.01
CA GLY A 33 20.62 -4.70 -2.22
C GLY A 33 20.42 -6.20 -2.02
N LYS A 34 20.14 -6.68 -0.80
CA LYS A 34 20.15 -8.14 -0.53
C LYS A 34 18.90 -8.88 -1.03
N CYS A 35 17.70 -8.46 -0.64
CA CYS A 35 16.46 -9.09 -1.14
C CYS A 35 15.29 -8.12 -1.38
N ASN A 36 14.84 -8.01 -2.63
CA ASN A 36 13.66 -7.22 -3.08
C ASN A 36 12.71 -8.05 -3.95
N HIS A 37 12.84 -9.37 -3.91
CA HIS A 37 12.06 -10.29 -4.73
C HIS A 37 10.58 -10.20 -4.36
N ARG A 38 9.74 -9.83 -5.34
CA ARG A 38 8.27 -9.90 -5.21
C ARG A 38 7.70 -11.16 -5.86
N GLN A 39 8.38 -11.59 -6.91
CA GLN A 39 8.02 -12.73 -7.73
C GLN A 39 9.30 -13.31 -8.33
N PHE A 40 9.28 -14.61 -8.60
CA PHE A 40 10.37 -15.31 -9.26
C PHE A 40 9.81 -16.34 -10.24
N TYR A 41 10.61 -16.78 -11.19
CA TYR A 41 10.23 -17.84 -12.11
C TYR A 41 10.67 -19.19 -11.56
N LYS A 42 9.72 -20.13 -11.50
CA LYS A 42 9.96 -21.53 -11.14
C LYS A 42 9.22 -22.41 -12.13
N ASP A 43 9.93 -23.36 -12.76
CA ASP A 43 9.36 -24.32 -13.71
C ASP A 43 8.51 -23.67 -14.82
N GLY A 44 9.02 -22.56 -15.38
CA GLY A 44 8.34 -21.79 -16.44
C GLY A 44 7.12 -20.98 -16.00
N LYS A 45 6.81 -20.95 -14.69
CA LYS A 45 5.69 -20.17 -14.12
C LYS A 45 6.21 -19.06 -13.22
N MET A 46 5.53 -17.91 -13.26
CA MET A 46 5.77 -16.82 -12.33
C MET A 46 5.07 -17.13 -11.01
N VAL A 47 5.82 -17.10 -9.90
CA VAL A 47 5.34 -17.39 -8.55
C VAL A 47 5.65 -16.22 -7.65
N HIS A 48 4.68 -15.81 -6.82
CA HIS A 48 4.87 -14.77 -5.82
C HIS A 48 5.73 -15.28 -4.66
N VAL A 49 6.61 -14.41 -4.17
CA VAL A 49 7.40 -14.69 -2.98
C VAL A 49 6.49 -14.68 -1.76
N THR A 50 6.69 -15.65 -0.88
CA THR A 50 6.05 -15.69 0.43
C THR A 50 7.05 -15.31 1.51
N TYR A 51 6.54 -14.79 2.61
CA TYR A 51 7.35 -14.37 3.75
C TYR A 51 7.04 -15.27 4.94
N GLN A 52 8.07 -15.82 5.56
CA GLN A 52 7.95 -16.69 6.73
C GLN A 52 8.24 -15.89 7.98
N ILE A 53 7.37 -16.00 8.97
CA ILE A 53 7.48 -15.32 10.26
C ILE A 53 7.40 -16.40 11.33
N ARG A 54 8.32 -16.37 12.28
CA ARG A 54 8.23 -17.15 13.53
C ARG A 54 7.70 -16.25 14.62
N GLU A 55 6.69 -16.72 15.36
CA GLU A 55 6.14 -15.96 16.48
C GLU A 55 7.25 -15.67 17.52
N GLY A 56 7.39 -14.41 17.92
CA GLY A 56 8.42 -13.95 18.85
C GLY A 56 9.73 -13.47 18.21
N GLU A 57 9.92 -13.64 16.90
CA GLU A 57 11.06 -13.05 16.18
C GLU A 57 10.74 -11.65 15.65
N THR A 58 11.77 -10.81 15.56
CA THR A 58 11.68 -9.45 15.00
C THR A 58 12.13 -9.38 13.54
N GLU A 59 12.30 -10.52 12.88
CA GLU A 59 12.79 -10.64 11.52
C GLU A 59 11.86 -11.53 10.69
N VAL A 60 11.83 -11.30 9.39
CA VAL A 60 11.00 -12.03 8.43
C VAL A 60 11.89 -12.70 7.40
N GLU A 61 11.66 -13.97 7.09
CA GLU A 61 12.48 -14.69 6.11
C GLU A 61 11.81 -14.73 4.72
N CYS A 62 12.56 -14.41 3.67
CA CYS A 62 12.11 -14.53 2.28
C CYS A 62 12.13 -16.00 1.83
N SER A 63 10.99 -16.54 1.37
CA SER A 63 10.90 -17.96 0.95
C SER A 63 11.69 -18.32 -0.31
N HIS A 64 12.13 -17.32 -1.09
CA HIS A 64 12.93 -17.55 -2.29
C HIS A 64 14.44 -17.62 -2.02
N CYS A 65 14.96 -16.67 -1.24
CA CYS A 65 16.42 -16.52 -1.06
C CYS A 65 16.88 -16.70 0.39
N GLY A 66 15.96 -16.94 1.34
CA GLY A 66 16.28 -17.15 2.77
C GLY A 66 16.81 -15.92 3.50
N THR A 67 16.85 -14.74 2.84
CA THR A 67 17.35 -13.52 3.48
C THR A 67 16.38 -13.07 4.57
N ARG A 68 16.93 -12.73 5.75
CA ARG A 68 16.21 -12.11 6.85
C ARG A 68 16.01 -10.63 6.56
N LEU A 69 14.76 -10.21 6.59
CA LEU A 69 14.26 -8.91 6.22
C LEU A 69 13.65 -8.23 7.43
N ASP A 70 13.68 -6.91 7.41
CA ASP A 70 12.96 -6.08 8.35
C ASP A 70 11.43 -6.23 8.15
N PRO A 71 10.64 -6.44 9.22
CA PRO A 71 9.19 -6.58 9.12
C PRO A 71 8.50 -5.35 8.53
N MET A 72 8.98 -4.13 8.81
CA MET A 72 8.37 -2.91 8.28
C MET A 72 8.59 -2.79 6.76
N PHE A 73 9.73 -3.24 6.26
CA PHE A 73 9.97 -3.35 4.82
C PHE A 73 8.98 -4.31 4.16
N VAL A 74 8.77 -5.50 4.73
CA VAL A 74 7.82 -6.49 4.20
C VAL A 74 6.38 -5.97 4.26
N LEU A 75 5.97 -5.39 5.38
CA LEU A 75 4.64 -4.80 5.55
C LEU A 75 4.35 -3.72 4.52
N LYS A 76 5.34 -2.87 4.22
CA LYS A 76 5.21 -1.86 3.15
C LYS A 76 4.95 -2.51 1.79
N ILE A 77 5.63 -3.60 1.46
CA ILE A 77 5.41 -4.33 0.19
C ILE A 77 3.98 -4.86 0.14
N LEU A 78 3.56 -5.59 1.18
CA LEU A 78 2.23 -6.19 1.25
C LEU A 78 1.11 -5.15 1.17
N ALA A 79 1.25 -4.03 1.89
CA ALA A 79 0.28 -2.94 1.85
C ALA A 79 0.17 -2.30 0.45
N VAL A 80 1.29 -2.16 -0.27
CA VAL A 80 1.28 -1.65 -1.65
C VAL A 80 0.59 -2.63 -2.60
N GLU A 81 0.81 -3.93 -2.43
CA GLU A 81 0.16 -4.96 -3.24
C GLU A 81 -1.35 -5.04 -2.98
N GLU A 82 -1.75 -4.98 -1.72
CA GLU A 82 -3.16 -4.94 -1.31
C GLU A 82 -3.87 -3.71 -1.90
N ASN A 83 -3.25 -2.52 -1.81
CA ASN A 83 -3.81 -1.30 -2.40
C ASN A 83 -4.06 -1.46 -3.91
N ARG A 84 -3.10 -2.05 -4.65
CA ARG A 84 -3.26 -2.32 -6.09
C ARG A 84 -4.41 -3.28 -6.36
N TRP A 85 -4.58 -4.32 -5.55
CA TRP A 85 -5.71 -5.25 -5.69
C TRP A 85 -7.04 -4.58 -5.40
N MET A 86 -7.10 -3.73 -4.37
CA MET A 86 -8.29 -2.96 -4.02
C MET A 86 -8.69 -1.99 -5.14
N GLU A 87 -7.74 -1.26 -5.73
CA GLU A 87 -7.99 -0.40 -6.88
C GLU A 87 -8.47 -1.19 -8.10
N THR A 88 -7.82 -2.32 -8.39
CA THR A 88 -8.20 -3.20 -9.51
C THR A 88 -9.62 -3.73 -9.33
N ARG A 89 -9.97 -4.19 -8.13
CA ARG A 89 -11.32 -4.63 -7.79
C ARG A 89 -12.34 -3.51 -7.94
N LYS A 90 -12.03 -2.31 -7.47
CA LYS A 90 -12.89 -1.13 -7.61
C LYS A 90 -13.15 -0.79 -9.08
N ASN A 91 -12.10 -0.80 -9.90
CA ASN A 91 -12.22 -0.55 -11.34
C ASN A 91 -13.06 -1.62 -12.04
N TYR A 92 -12.86 -2.89 -11.68
CA TYR A 92 -13.67 -3.99 -12.19
C TYR A 92 -15.16 -3.80 -11.84
N GLN A 93 -15.48 -3.47 -10.60
CA GLN A 93 -16.86 -3.22 -10.18
C GLN A 93 -17.48 -2.01 -10.89
N ALA A 94 -16.72 -0.93 -11.08
CA ALA A 94 -17.17 0.25 -11.82
C ALA A 94 -17.48 -0.09 -13.29
N GLU A 95 -16.63 -0.90 -13.92
CA GLU A 95 -16.83 -1.33 -15.30
C GLU A 95 -18.05 -2.26 -15.42
N MET A 96 -18.22 -3.21 -14.50
CA MET A 96 -19.40 -4.06 -14.45
C MET A 96 -20.69 -3.26 -14.25
N LYS A 97 -20.66 -2.23 -13.39
CA LYS A 97 -21.78 -1.31 -13.20
C LYS A 97 -22.10 -0.57 -14.51
N ARG A 98 -21.10 -0.01 -15.19
CA ARG A 98 -21.25 0.67 -16.48
C ARG A 98 -21.85 -0.25 -17.55
N LEU A 99 -21.42 -1.51 -17.60
CA LEU A 99 -21.95 -2.50 -18.54
C LEU A 99 -23.39 -2.87 -18.19
N ASN A 100 -23.73 -2.98 -16.91
CA ASN A 100 -25.09 -3.31 -16.46
C ASN A 100 -26.07 -2.13 -16.65
N GLU A 101 -25.62 -0.89 -16.57
CA GLU A 101 -26.45 0.29 -16.87
C GLU A 101 -26.73 0.43 -18.37
N ARG A 102 -25.90 -0.17 -19.23
CA ARG A 102 -26.17 -0.19 -20.67
C ARG A 102 -27.36 -1.10 -20.99
N SER A 103 -28.30 -0.56 -21.74
CA SER A 103 -29.46 -1.28 -22.27
C SER A 103 -29.31 -1.63 -23.75
N ARG A 104 -28.46 -0.90 -24.49
CA ARG A 104 -28.28 -1.06 -25.95
C ARG A 104 -26.80 -0.94 -26.35
N THR A 105 -26.43 -1.67 -27.39
CA THR A 105 -25.09 -1.65 -28.02
C THR A 105 -25.21 -1.44 -29.53
N LYS A 106 -24.18 -0.83 -30.13
CA LYS A 106 -24.11 -0.67 -31.58
C LYS A 106 -23.62 -1.97 -32.21
N CYS A 107 -24.38 -2.52 -33.16
CA CYS A 107 -23.96 -3.67 -33.93
C CYS A 107 -22.75 -3.30 -34.81
N LYS A 108 -21.67 -4.08 -34.75
CA LYS A 108 -20.47 -3.84 -35.58
C LYS A 108 -20.71 -4.11 -37.08
N HIS A 109 -21.68 -4.97 -37.41
CA HIS A 109 -21.97 -5.37 -38.79
C HIS A 109 -22.89 -4.36 -39.51
N CYS A 110 -24.00 -3.96 -38.90
CA CYS A 110 -24.99 -3.08 -39.53
C CYS A 110 -25.04 -1.65 -38.95
N GLY A 111 -24.31 -1.37 -37.87
CA GLY A 111 -24.26 -0.04 -37.25
C GLY A 111 -25.52 0.38 -36.48
N GLN A 112 -26.58 -0.43 -36.45
CA GLN A 112 -27.81 -0.14 -35.73
C GLN A 112 -27.67 -0.44 -34.22
N MET A 113 -28.47 0.24 -33.39
CA MET A 113 -28.49 0.05 -31.92
C MET A 113 -29.40 -1.12 -31.53
N THR A 114 -28.83 -2.22 -31.07
CA THR A 114 -29.53 -3.44 -30.62
C THR A 114 -29.61 -3.51 -29.09
N PRO A 115 -30.70 -4.03 -28.50
CA PRO A 115 -30.79 -4.25 -27.06
C PRO A 115 -29.79 -5.33 -26.60
N ILE A 116 -29.26 -5.18 -25.38
CA ILE A 116 -28.39 -6.19 -24.76
C ILE A 116 -29.27 -7.25 -24.09
N SER A 117 -29.15 -8.51 -24.49
CA SER A 117 -29.83 -9.64 -23.85
C SER A 117 -29.27 -9.87 -22.43
N ARG A 118 -30.13 -9.94 -21.41
CA ARG A 118 -29.77 -10.13 -19.99
C ARG A 118 -30.23 -11.48 -19.41
N LYS A 119 -30.35 -12.51 -20.26
CA LYS A 119 -30.71 -13.86 -19.83
C LYS A 119 -29.61 -14.51 -18.99
#